data_AF-A0A533WFX9-F1
#
_entry.id   AF-A0A533WFX9-F1
#
_cell.length_a   1.000
_cell.length_b   1.000
_cell.length_c   1.000
_cell.angle_alpha   90.00
_cell.angle_beta   90.00
_cell.angle_gamma   90.00
#
_symmetry.space_group_name_H-M   'P 1'
#
loop_
_entity.id
_entity.type
_entity.pdbx_description
1 polymer ?
#
loop_
_entity_poly.entity_id
_entity_poly.type
_entity_poly.pdbx_seq_one_letter_code
_entity_poly.pdbx_strand_id
1 'polypeptide(L)'
;MSQTETETRTVREEERVEEEEQYKIIGTRQARYDSNLKVSGSAVFGTDVHLPNMLYGKIFRSTLTHAKIVKLDVSNAERYPGVRAVVTSRDFPDVTYGFAVRDQTFLPKERVVYQGQPVCALAADTLEIAEKALSEIEVEYEGLPNVLSVEEALKEESFPLHPGVVPAGSPPYKSRNVASYTRVHRGNVKSAFEDADFVLEEEYHTQQVHQSYIEPRASTAEFDPITGRIRVWTSTQSPYWLRSSIAEILRIPVSRIQLFPTHTGGGFGAKLSAYLEPFCIMLAKKARRPVRIVLTREEEFLAGTPRPPLHFWIKSAVKSGRISARQGRAIVDTGVYGSDGAVYANIACFALVGAYKIPNVETEGIGVYTNKQPSGAYRAPGTMEPAFAVESHVDMLAKKAGMDPLDKR
;
A
#
# COMPACT_ATOMS: atom_id res chain seq x y z
N MET A 1 58.14 30.58 -3.26
CA MET A 1 57.52 30.79 -1.94
C MET A 1 56.31 31.68 -2.15
N SER A 2 55.12 31.09 -2.14
CA SER A 2 53.84 31.80 -2.20
C SER A 2 52.97 31.13 -1.13
N GLN A 3 52.87 31.76 0.03
CA GLN A 3 51.97 31.32 1.10
C GLN A 3 50.57 31.80 0.75
N THR A 4 49.65 30.86 0.58
CA THR A 4 48.23 31.13 0.46
C THR A 4 47.64 31.01 1.87
N GLU A 5 47.34 32.14 2.50
CA GLU A 5 46.61 32.15 3.77
C GLU A 5 45.18 31.65 3.53
N THR A 6 44.81 30.61 4.28
CA THR A 6 43.47 30.03 4.26
C THR A 6 42.70 30.63 5.44
N GLU A 7 41.82 31.59 5.17
CA GLU A 7 40.94 32.14 6.20
C GLU A 7 39.94 31.08 6.66
N THR A 8 40.06 30.70 7.93
CA THR A 8 39.16 29.78 8.60
C THR A 8 38.03 30.60 9.22
N ARG A 9 36.82 30.51 8.68
CA ARG A 9 35.65 31.23 9.22
C ARG A 9 35.07 30.44 10.40
N THR A 10 35.40 30.86 11.62
CA THR A 10 34.82 30.36 12.87
C THR A 10 33.37 30.81 12.99
N VAL A 11 32.42 29.86 12.94
CA VAL A 11 31.00 30.14 13.20
C VAL A 11 30.77 30.11 14.71
N ARG A 12 30.81 31.29 15.34
CA ARG A 12 30.12 31.57 16.60
C ARG A 12 29.72 33.04 16.62
N GLU A 13 28.44 33.29 16.44
CA GLU A 13 27.62 34.16 17.29
C GLU A 13 26.16 34.03 16.84
N GLU A 14 25.27 34.11 17.82
CA GLU A 14 23.82 33.99 17.69
C GLU A 14 23.30 35.08 16.74
N GLU A 15 23.17 34.77 15.45
CA GLU A 15 22.33 35.57 14.55
C GLU A 15 20.90 35.43 15.06
N ARG A 16 20.44 36.46 15.78
CA ARG A 16 19.04 36.74 16.02
C ARG A 16 18.30 36.49 14.70
N VAL A 17 17.34 35.58 14.75
CA VAL A 17 16.34 35.42 13.68
C VAL A 17 15.79 36.81 13.41
N GLU A 18 16.17 37.39 12.27
CA GLU A 18 15.62 38.64 11.77
C GLU A 18 14.10 38.53 11.82
N GLU A 19 13.41 39.59 12.25
CA GLU A 19 11.95 39.65 12.28
C GLU A 19 11.38 39.01 11.01
N GLU A 20 10.63 37.92 11.17
CA GLU A 20 10.10 37.13 10.05
C GLU A 20 9.46 38.10 9.04
N GLU A 21 10.04 38.23 7.84
CA GLU A 21 9.40 38.94 6.75
C GLU A 21 8.01 38.32 6.57
N GLN A 22 6.98 39.06 7.01
CA GLN A 22 5.64 38.53 7.02
C GLN A 22 5.15 38.40 5.59
N TYR A 23 5.25 37.18 5.04
CA TYR A 23 4.76 36.90 3.70
C TYR A 23 3.28 37.23 3.59
N LYS A 24 2.89 37.89 2.49
CA LYS A 24 1.49 38.30 2.27
C LYS A 24 0.51 37.13 2.20
N ILE A 25 0.98 35.94 1.81
CA ILE A 25 0.14 34.76 1.54
C ILE A 25 0.67 33.51 2.26
N ILE A 26 1.96 33.21 2.14
CA ILE A 26 2.59 32.03 2.75
C ILE A 26 2.46 32.11 4.28
N GLY A 27 2.02 31.03 4.94
CA GLY A 27 1.80 31.00 6.39
C GLY A 27 0.50 31.65 6.88
N THR A 28 -0.28 32.30 6.00
CA THR A 28 -1.55 32.95 6.36
C THR A 28 -2.77 32.05 6.10
N ARG A 29 -3.89 32.29 6.81
CA ARG A 29 -5.15 31.55 6.62
C ARG A 29 -5.85 32.01 5.34
N GLN A 30 -5.73 31.21 4.28
CA GLN A 30 -6.42 31.42 3.01
C GLN A 30 -7.59 30.44 2.83
N ALA A 31 -8.65 30.88 2.16
CA ALA A 31 -9.70 29.97 1.71
C ALA A 31 -9.13 29.09 0.58
N ARG A 32 -9.39 27.78 0.63
CA ARG A 32 -8.98 26.90 -0.47
C ARG A 32 -9.87 27.15 -1.68
N TYR A 33 -9.28 27.11 -2.87
CA TYR A 33 -9.98 27.33 -4.14
C TYR A 33 -11.18 26.39 -4.37
N ASP A 34 -11.15 25.18 -3.80
CA ASP A 34 -12.18 24.16 -3.92
C ASP A 34 -13.25 24.20 -2.81
N SER A 35 -13.17 25.16 -1.87
CA SER A 35 -14.04 25.19 -0.69
C SER A 35 -15.51 25.40 -1.05
N ASN A 36 -15.79 26.38 -1.92
CA ASN A 36 -17.16 26.74 -2.29
C ASN A 36 -17.91 25.59 -2.98
N LEU A 37 -17.21 24.81 -3.82
CA LEU A 37 -17.79 23.64 -4.46
C LEU A 37 -18.19 22.56 -3.44
N LYS A 38 -17.36 22.34 -2.42
CA LYS A 38 -17.61 21.31 -1.39
C LYS A 38 -18.74 21.69 -0.45
N VAL A 39 -18.75 22.93 0.06
CA VAL A 39 -19.77 23.37 1.03
C VAL A 39 -21.15 23.55 0.40
N SER A 40 -21.23 23.80 -0.91
CA SER A 40 -22.48 23.92 -1.65
C SER A 40 -23.03 22.57 -2.15
N GLY A 41 -22.26 21.48 -2.04
CA GLY A 41 -22.60 20.19 -2.63
C GLY A 41 -22.42 20.13 -4.16
N SER A 42 -21.80 21.14 -4.77
CA SER A 42 -21.56 21.20 -6.22
C SER A 42 -20.28 20.46 -6.66
N ALA A 43 -19.45 20.02 -5.71
CA ALA A 43 -18.26 19.23 -6.00
C ALA A 43 -18.65 17.83 -6.50
N VAL A 44 -18.14 17.45 -7.67
CA VAL A 44 -18.35 16.11 -8.26
C VAL A 44 -17.27 15.16 -7.75
N PHE A 45 -17.68 14.15 -6.98
CA PHE A 45 -16.87 13.01 -6.52
C PHE A 45 -16.99 11.83 -7.50
N GLY A 46 -16.20 10.77 -7.28
CA GLY A 46 -16.20 9.59 -8.17
C GLY A 46 -17.56 8.91 -8.26
N THR A 47 -18.33 8.93 -7.17
CA THR A 47 -19.69 8.38 -7.07
C THR A 47 -20.74 9.18 -7.85
N ASP A 48 -20.47 10.46 -8.10
CA ASP A 48 -21.43 11.39 -8.70
C ASP A 48 -21.32 11.41 -10.23
N VAL A 49 -20.26 10.79 -10.77
CA VAL A 49 -20.06 10.69 -12.22
C VAL A 49 -21.20 9.90 -12.84
N HIS A 50 -21.88 10.53 -13.78
CA HIS A 50 -22.97 9.93 -14.55
C HIS A 50 -22.78 10.24 -16.04
N LEU A 51 -22.69 9.20 -16.86
CA LEU A 51 -22.57 9.31 -18.31
C LEU A 51 -23.81 8.74 -18.99
N PRO A 52 -24.20 9.27 -20.17
CA PRO A 52 -25.33 8.72 -20.92
C PRO A 52 -25.17 7.22 -21.19
N ASN A 53 -26.25 6.46 -21.01
CA ASN A 53 -26.31 5.02 -21.23
C ASN A 53 -25.29 4.19 -20.42
N MET A 54 -24.78 4.73 -19.31
CA MET A 54 -23.83 4.02 -18.44
C MET A 54 -24.45 2.76 -17.80
N LEU A 55 -23.60 1.77 -17.57
CA LEU A 55 -23.90 0.50 -16.91
C LEU A 55 -23.34 0.48 -15.49
N TYR A 56 -23.90 -0.39 -14.66
CA TYR A 56 -23.49 -0.61 -13.28
C TYR A 56 -22.71 -1.91 -13.19
N GLY A 57 -21.46 -1.81 -12.74
CA GLY A 57 -20.58 -2.95 -12.60
C GLY A 57 -20.46 -3.46 -11.16
N LYS A 58 -20.31 -4.77 -11.01
CA LYS A 58 -20.03 -5.45 -9.73
C LYS A 58 -18.95 -6.51 -9.92
N ILE A 59 -18.22 -6.80 -8.83
CA ILE A 59 -17.07 -7.69 -8.82
C ILE A 59 -17.40 -8.91 -7.97
N PHE A 60 -17.27 -10.10 -8.56
CA PHE A 60 -17.33 -11.37 -7.84
C PHE A 60 -15.97 -11.63 -7.19
N ARG A 61 -15.98 -11.95 -5.90
CA ARG A 61 -14.78 -12.14 -5.08
C ARG A 61 -14.77 -13.52 -4.47
N SER A 62 -13.58 -14.07 -4.27
CA SER A 62 -13.42 -15.34 -3.58
C SER A 62 -13.82 -15.25 -2.12
N THR A 63 -14.49 -16.29 -1.63
CA THR A 63 -14.78 -16.50 -0.21
C THR A 63 -13.69 -17.30 0.50
N LEU A 64 -12.69 -17.81 -0.23
CA LEU A 64 -11.63 -18.66 0.30
C LEU A 64 -10.28 -17.92 0.39
N THR A 65 -9.50 -18.29 1.40
CA THR A 65 -8.20 -17.69 1.68
C THR A 65 -7.09 -18.21 0.77
N HIS A 66 -7.10 -19.49 0.41
CA HIS A 66 -6.14 -20.07 -0.52
C HIS A 66 -6.73 -21.32 -1.18
N ALA A 67 -6.93 -21.28 -2.49
CA ALA A 67 -7.51 -22.41 -3.22
C ALA A 67 -7.20 -22.34 -4.71
N LYS A 68 -7.05 -23.49 -5.36
CA LYS A 68 -7.05 -23.58 -6.83
C LYS A 68 -8.45 -23.33 -7.36
N ILE A 69 -8.55 -22.65 -8.49
CA ILE A 69 -9.79 -22.50 -9.26
C ILE A 69 -9.89 -23.69 -10.20
N VAL A 70 -10.70 -24.69 -9.85
CA VAL A 70 -10.90 -25.90 -10.67
C VAL A 70 -11.78 -25.57 -11.86
N LYS A 71 -12.89 -24.86 -11.62
CA LYS A 71 -13.83 -24.42 -12.64
C LYS A 71 -14.39 -23.04 -12.26
N LEU A 72 -14.50 -22.16 -13.25
CA LEU A 72 -15.25 -20.91 -13.18
C LEU A 72 -16.31 -20.93 -14.28
N ASP A 73 -17.58 -20.96 -13.90
CA ASP A 73 -18.72 -20.90 -14.80
C ASP A 73 -19.48 -19.58 -14.61
N VAL A 74 -19.50 -18.78 -15.67
CA VAL A 74 -20.19 -17.48 -15.70
C VAL A 74 -21.39 -17.50 -16.66
N SER A 75 -21.72 -18.66 -17.23
CA SER A 75 -22.68 -18.75 -18.33
C SER A 75 -24.10 -18.35 -17.92
N ASN A 76 -24.52 -18.66 -16.70
CA ASN A 76 -25.82 -18.23 -16.16
C ASN A 76 -25.85 -16.70 -15.94
N ALA A 77 -24.79 -16.14 -15.36
CA ALA A 77 -24.64 -14.69 -15.20
C ALA A 77 -24.63 -13.95 -16.55
N GLU A 78 -23.96 -14.48 -17.58
CA GLU A 78 -23.95 -13.90 -18.92
C GLU A 78 -25.33 -13.89 -19.59
N ARG A 79 -26.17 -14.89 -19.31
CA ARG A 79 -27.54 -15.00 -19.83
C ARG A 79 -28.57 -14.26 -18.98
N TYR A 80 -28.18 -13.77 -17.81
CA TYR A 80 -29.10 -13.10 -16.90
C TYR A 80 -29.69 -11.82 -17.55
N PRO A 81 -31.02 -11.66 -17.59
CA PRO A 81 -31.65 -10.51 -18.25
C PRO A 81 -31.11 -9.16 -17.73
N GLY A 82 -30.57 -8.36 -18.65
CA GLY A 82 -30.01 -7.03 -18.36
C GLY A 82 -28.51 -7.01 -18.08
N VAL A 83 -27.84 -8.17 -18.00
CA VAL A 83 -26.37 -8.24 -18.04
C VAL A 83 -25.88 -7.96 -19.46
N ARG A 84 -24.87 -7.10 -19.58
CA ARG A 84 -24.33 -6.60 -20.86
C ARG A 84 -22.89 -7.03 -21.12
N ALA A 85 -22.12 -7.31 -20.07
CA ALA A 85 -20.78 -7.86 -20.17
C ALA A 85 -20.41 -8.59 -18.88
N VAL A 86 -19.63 -9.66 -19.04
CA VAL A 86 -18.90 -10.34 -17.95
C VAL A 86 -17.44 -10.41 -18.39
N VAL A 87 -16.50 -10.11 -17.50
CA VAL A 87 -15.05 -10.24 -17.73
C VAL A 87 -14.43 -11.17 -16.70
N THR A 88 -13.60 -12.08 -17.18
CA THR A 88 -12.81 -13.04 -16.38
C THR A 88 -11.33 -12.78 -16.62
N SER A 89 -10.44 -13.55 -15.98
CA SER A 89 -9.00 -13.48 -16.26
C SER A 89 -8.63 -13.69 -17.74
N ARG A 90 -9.50 -14.31 -18.55
CA ARG A 90 -9.31 -14.49 -20.00
C ARG A 90 -9.44 -13.20 -20.80
N ASP A 91 -10.14 -12.20 -20.26
CA ASP A 91 -10.31 -10.91 -20.92
C ASP A 91 -9.15 -9.95 -20.64
N PHE A 92 -8.24 -10.29 -19.70
CA PHE A 92 -7.09 -9.46 -19.33
C PHE A 92 -5.77 -10.03 -19.86
N PRO A 93 -4.78 -9.17 -20.17
CA PRO A 93 -3.43 -9.62 -20.50
C PRO A 93 -2.77 -10.40 -19.36
N ASP A 94 -1.87 -11.31 -19.72
CA ASP A 94 -1.05 -12.01 -18.74
C ASP A 94 0.12 -11.14 -18.29
N VAL A 95 -0.05 -10.44 -17.17
CA VAL A 95 0.95 -9.50 -16.65
C VAL A 95 1.10 -9.66 -15.16
N THR A 96 2.35 -9.90 -14.76
CA THR A 96 2.78 -9.70 -13.38
C THR A 96 3.32 -8.29 -13.22
N TYR A 97 2.74 -7.53 -12.30
CA TYR A 97 3.10 -6.14 -12.02
C TYR A 97 3.41 -5.91 -10.55
N GLY A 98 3.80 -4.69 -10.24
CA GLY A 98 4.20 -4.25 -8.91
C GLY A 98 5.38 -3.28 -8.97
N PHE A 99 5.42 -2.39 -7.99
CA PHE A 99 6.43 -1.34 -7.86
C PHE A 99 7.78 -1.87 -7.37
N ALA A 100 7.85 -2.39 -6.14
CA ALA A 100 9.11 -2.86 -5.54
C ALA A 100 9.39 -4.34 -5.81
N VAL A 101 8.32 -5.15 -5.84
CA VAL A 101 8.33 -6.57 -6.17
C VAL A 101 7.32 -6.81 -7.28
N ARG A 102 7.67 -7.67 -8.25
CA ARG A 102 6.84 -8.07 -9.40
C ARG A 102 6.10 -9.37 -9.09
N ASP A 103 4.99 -9.26 -8.37
CA ASP A 103 4.28 -10.39 -7.76
C ASP A 103 2.75 -10.29 -7.85
N GLN A 104 2.22 -9.18 -8.36
CA GLN A 104 0.79 -8.95 -8.47
C GLN A 104 0.25 -9.43 -9.80
N THR A 105 -0.90 -10.07 -9.76
CA THR A 105 -1.74 -10.36 -10.95
C THR A 105 -3.06 -9.61 -10.79
N PHE A 106 -3.67 -9.20 -11.91
CA PHE A 106 -4.90 -8.40 -11.82
C PHE A 106 -6.11 -9.27 -11.47
N LEU A 107 -6.21 -10.43 -12.13
CA LEU A 107 -7.15 -11.49 -11.78
C LEU A 107 -6.39 -12.82 -11.65
N PRO A 108 -6.76 -13.68 -10.69
CA PRO A 108 -6.18 -15.01 -10.55
C PRO A 108 -6.58 -15.88 -11.75
N LYS A 109 -5.61 -16.63 -12.27
CA LYS A 109 -5.85 -17.65 -13.30
C LYS A 109 -5.97 -19.04 -12.70
N GLU A 110 -5.05 -19.39 -11.82
CA GLU A 110 -4.90 -20.75 -11.31
C GLU A 110 -5.42 -20.90 -9.88
N ARG A 111 -5.17 -19.90 -9.03
CA ARG A 111 -5.54 -19.96 -7.62
C ARG A 111 -5.88 -18.59 -7.06
N VAL A 112 -6.81 -18.57 -6.12
CA VAL A 112 -7.04 -17.47 -5.21
C VAL A 112 -6.09 -17.61 -4.02
N VAL A 113 -5.55 -16.51 -3.54
CA VAL A 113 -4.46 -16.47 -2.55
C VAL A 113 -4.77 -15.56 -1.34
N TYR A 114 -5.97 -14.98 -1.30
CA TYR A 114 -6.54 -14.33 -0.12
C TYR A 114 -8.07 -14.27 -0.25
N GLN A 115 -8.76 -14.19 0.90
CA GLN A 115 -10.20 -14.01 0.94
C GLN A 115 -10.56 -12.59 0.47
N GLY A 116 -11.54 -12.46 -0.43
CA GLY A 116 -11.89 -11.18 -1.04
C GLY A 116 -11.20 -10.92 -2.37
N GLN A 117 -10.32 -11.80 -2.85
CA GLN A 117 -9.66 -11.64 -4.14
C GLN A 117 -10.68 -11.60 -5.29
N PRO A 118 -10.64 -10.58 -6.17
CA PRO A 118 -11.48 -10.54 -7.36
C PRO A 118 -11.23 -11.75 -8.26
N VAL A 119 -12.30 -12.37 -8.79
CA VAL A 119 -12.21 -13.52 -9.72
C VAL A 119 -12.77 -13.17 -11.08
N CYS A 120 -13.88 -12.43 -11.11
CA CYS A 120 -14.47 -11.86 -12.32
C CYS A 120 -15.30 -10.63 -11.98
N ALA A 121 -15.75 -9.90 -13.00
CA ALA A 121 -16.64 -8.76 -12.84
C ALA A 121 -17.68 -8.76 -13.95
N LEU A 122 -18.82 -8.11 -13.71
CA LEU A 122 -19.89 -7.98 -14.70
C LEU A 122 -20.44 -6.55 -14.71
N ALA A 123 -21.15 -6.20 -15.79
CA ALA A 123 -21.86 -4.94 -15.95
C ALA A 123 -23.29 -5.19 -16.42
N ALA A 124 -24.25 -4.51 -15.80
CA ALA A 124 -25.67 -4.64 -16.09
C ALA A 124 -26.38 -3.28 -16.20
N ASP A 125 -27.61 -3.29 -16.71
CA ASP A 125 -28.41 -2.09 -16.93
C ASP A 125 -28.78 -1.36 -15.63
N THR A 126 -28.90 -2.07 -14.51
CA THR A 126 -29.11 -1.50 -13.17
C THR A 126 -28.21 -2.17 -12.14
N LEU A 127 -28.03 -1.51 -10.99
CA LEU A 127 -27.24 -2.06 -9.88
C LEU A 127 -27.86 -3.35 -9.32
N GLU A 128 -29.18 -3.40 -9.20
CA GLU A 128 -29.91 -4.55 -8.65
C GLU A 128 -29.76 -5.78 -9.54
N ILE A 129 -29.74 -5.59 -10.87
CA ILE A 129 -29.47 -6.67 -11.82
C ILE A 129 -28.03 -7.15 -11.67
N ALA A 130 -27.06 -6.24 -11.52
CA ALA A 130 -25.66 -6.60 -11.34
C ALA A 130 -25.45 -7.42 -10.05
N GLU A 131 -26.10 -7.03 -8.95
CA GLU A 131 -26.03 -7.74 -7.67
C GLU A 131 -26.67 -9.13 -7.74
N LYS A 132 -27.83 -9.26 -8.37
CA LYS A 132 -28.46 -10.58 -8.56
C LYS A 132 -27.67 -11.48 -9.51
N ALA A 133 -27.11 -10.93 -10.58
CA ALA A 133 -26.32 -11.72 -11.51
C ALA A 133 -25.02 -12.29 -10.89
N LEU A 134 -24.51 -11.69 -9.81
CA LEU A 134 -23.37 -12.26 -9.09
C LEU A 134 -23.67 -13.61 -8.45
N SER A 135 -24.91 -13.88 -8.04
CA SER A 135 -25.28 -15.18 -7.43
C SER A 135 -25.39 -16.30 -8.46
N GLU A 136 -25.38 -15.98 -9.75
CA GLU A 136 -25.41 -16.93 -10.87
C GLU A 136 -24.01 -17.39 -11.30
N ILE A 137 -22.96 -16.90 -10.62
CA ILE A 137 -21.57 -17.28 -10.88
C ILE A 137 -21.24 -18.50 -10.02
N GLU A 138 -20.81 -19.58 -10.67
CA GLU A 138 -20.40 -20.80 -10.00
C GLU A 138 -18.88 -20.96 -10.06
N VAL A 139 -18.25 -21.19 -8.91
CA VAL A 139 -16.81 -21.45 -8.82
C VAL A 139 -16.57 -22.70 -8.00
N GLU A 140 -15.83 -23.64 -8.59
CA GLU A 140 -15.35 -24.83 -7.91
C GLU A 140 -13.91 -24.59 -7.45
N TYR A 141 -13.67 -24.80 -6.16
CA TYR A 141 -12.39 -24.59 -5.51
C TYR A 141 -11.82 -25.87 -4.91
N GLU A 142 -10.50 -26.04 -5.02
CA GLU A 142 -9.73 -27.04 -4.28
C GLU A 142 -8.83 -26.31 -3.27
N GLY A 143 -9.05 -26.52 -1.98
CA GLY A 143 -8.33 -25.81 -0.91
C GLY A 143 -6.81 -26.04 -0.94
N LEU A 144 -6.05 -25.01 -0.58
CA LEU A 144 -4.59 -25.05 -0.44
C LEU A 144 -4.17 -24.68 0.99
N PRO A 145 -2.95 -25.05 1.43
CA PRO A 145 -2.45 -24.68 2.76
C PRO A 145 -2.39 -23.17 2.94
N ASN A 146 -2.95 -22.67 4.04
CA ASN A 146 -2.90 -21.25 4.39
C ASN A 146 -1.63 -20.93 5.18
N VAL A 147 -1.11 -19.72 5.00
CA VAL A 147 -0.03 -19.11 5.77
C VAL A 147 -0.57 -17.79 6.34
N LEU A 148 -0.91 -17.76 7.63
CA LEU A 148 -1.69 -16.66 8.23
C LEU A 148 -0.93 -15.81 9.25
N SER A 149 0.33 -16.15 9.51
CA SER A 149 1.18 -15.45 10.46
C SER A 149 2.57 -15.24 9.88
N VAL A 150 3.26 -14.18 10.31
CA VAL A 150 4.63 -13.91 9.87
C VAL A 150 5.60 -14.96 10.41
N GLU A 151 5.32 -15.50 11.60
CA GLU A 151 6.08 -16.57 12.24
C GLU A 151 6.02 -17.87 11.43
N GLU A 152 4.84 -18.25 10.94
CA GLU A 152 4.67 -19.38 10.03
C GLU A 152 5.33 -19.12 8.67
N ALA A 153 5.16 -17.92 8.13
CA ALA A 153 5.71 -17.54 6.84
C ALA A 153 7.25 -17.56 6.83
N LEU A 154 7.91 -17.18 7.94
CA LEU A 154 9.38 -17.14 8.04
C LEU A 154 10.05 -18.51 8.16
N LYS A 155 9.30 -19.59 8.36
CA LYS A 155 9.83 -20.96 8.40
C LYS A 155 10.34 -21.42 7.03
N GLU A 156 11.40 -22.23 7.00
CA GLU A 156 12.00 -22.77 5.77
C GLU A 156 11.01 -23.69 5.02
N GLU A 157 10.23 -24.45 5.79
CA GLU A 157 9.21 -25.40 5.32
C GLU A 157 7.85 -24.77 5.01
N SER A 158 7.69 -23.46 5.18
CA SER A 158 6.43 -22.75 4.94
C SER A 158 5.95 -22.91 3.50
N PHE A 159 4.63 -23.01 3.30
CA PHE A 159 4.07 -23.12 1.96
C PHE A 159 4.40 -21.86 1.15
N PRO A 160 5.05 -21.97 -0.03
CA PRO A 160 5.48 -20.80 -0.78
C PRO A 160 4.28 -20.15 -1.49
N LEU A 161 3.91 -18.94 -1.08
CA LEU A 161 2.83 -18.19 -1.71
C LEU A 161 3.21 -17.70 -3.11
N HIS A 162 4.50 -17.39 -3.32
CA HIS A 162 5.05 -16.89 -4.59
C HIS A 162 6.38 -17.58 -4.95
N PRO A 163 6.39 -18.89 -5.26
CA PRO A 163 7.61 -19.69 -5.39
C PRO A 163 8.56 -19.24 -6.52
N GLY A 164 8.08 -18.47 -7.50
CA GLY A 164 8.86 -17.98 -8.64
C GLY A 164 9.20 -16.49 -8.58
N VAL A 165 8.85 -15.79 -7.50
CA VAL A 165 9.11 -14.36 -7.37
C VAL A 165 10.48 -14.13 -6.74
N VAL A 166 11.26 -13.26 -7.36
CA VAL A 166 12.54 -12.78 -6.80
C VAL A 166 12.23 -11.69 -5.77
N PRO A 167 12.73 -11.81 -4.52
CA PRO A 167 12.52 -10.79 -3.50
C PRO A 167 13.24 -9.48 -3.83
N ALA A 168 12.74 -8.36 -3.30
CA ALA A 168 13.47 -7.11 -3.33
C ALA A 168 14.63 -7.13 -2.32
N GLY A 169 15.86 -6.94 -2.80
CA GLY A 169 17.06 -7.07 -1.98
C GLY A 169 17.58 -8.52 -1.91
N SER A 170 18.49 -8.79 -0.98
CA SER A 170 19.15 -10.10 -0.84
C SER A 170 18.95 -10.65 0.58
N PRO A 171 17.78 -11.24 0.87
CA PRO A 171 17.49 -11.75 2.20
C PRO A 171 18.45 -12.88 2.60
N PRO A 172 19.01 -12.88 3.81
CA PRO A 172 19.76 -14.02 4.36
C PRO A 172 18.81 -15.11 4.91
N TYR A 173 17.53 -15.08 4.55
CA TYR A 173 16.50 -16.00 5.02
C TYR A 173 16.27 -17.09 3.99
N LYS A 174 16.08 -18.32 4.46
CA LYS A 174 15.77 -19.46 3.59
C LYS A 174 14.30 -19.56 3.20
N SER A 175 13.40 -18.92 3.95
CA SER A 175 11.97 -18.93 3.64
C SER A 175 11.70 -18.31 2.27
N ARG A 176 10.87 -19.00 1.49
CA ARG A 176 10.38 -18.52 0.18
C ARG A 176 9.24 -17.51 0.28
N ASN A 177 8.80 -17.18 1.50
CA ASN A 177 7.78 -16.16 1.75
C ASN A 177 8.38 -14.81 2.15
N VAL A 178 9.70 -14.64 2.16
CA VAL A 178 10.32 -13.32 2.32
C VAL A 178 10.23 -12.57 0.99
N ALA A 179 9.42 -11.52 0.96
CA ALA A 179 9.19 -10.67 -0.21
C ALA A 179 10.28 -9.61 -0.41
N SER A 180 10.86 -9.14 0.69
CA SER A 180 11.88 -8.08 0.64
C SER A 180 12.77 -8.05 1.87
N TYR A 181 13.99 -7.55 1.70
CA TYR A 181 14.93 -7.34 2.79
C TYR A 181 15.77 -6.08 2.59
N THR A 182 15.86 -5.28 3.66
CA THR A 182 16.75 -4.12 3.77
C THR A 182 17.56 -4.24 5.06
N ARG A 183 18.84 -3.89 5.01
CA ARG A 183 19.71 -3.80 6.20
C ARG A 183 20.45 -2.47 6.19
N VAL A 184 20.51 -1.83 7.36
CA VAL A 184 21.36 -0.68 7.63
C VAL A 184 22.40 -1.09 8.65
N HIS A 185 23.66 -0.73 8.42
CA HIS A 185 24.76 -1.01 9.33
C HIS A 185 25.71 0.18 9.43
N ARG A 186 26.13 0.51 10.64
CA ARG A 186 27.14 1.53 10.94
C ARG A 186 27.86 1.19 12.24
N GLY A 187 29.18 1.39 12.26
CA GLY A 187 30.01 1.23 13.46
C GLY A 187 30.15 -0.24 13.90
N ASN A 188 30.55 -0.45 15.16
CA ASN A 188 30.70 -1.78 15.75
C ASN A 188 29.71 -1.96 16.89
N VAL A 189 28.55 -2.50 16.54
CA VAL A 189 27.45 -2.77 17.46
C VAL A 189 27.85 -3.75 18.56
N LYS A 190 28.62 -4.80 18.23
CA LYS A 190 29.04 -5.84 19.19
C LYS A 190 29.85 -5.24 20.34
N SER A 191 30.93 -4.50 20.03
CA SER A 191 31.76 -3.85 21.06
C SER A 191 30.95 -2.85 21.88
N ALA A 192 30.07 -2.06 21.25
CA ALA A 192 29.27 -1.09 21.97
C ALA A 192 28.23 -1.70 22.93
N PHE A 193 27.80 -2.95 22.70
CA PHE A 193 26.98 -3.72 23.65
C PHE A 193 27.82 -4.31 24.79
N GLU A 194 29.04 -4.76 24.52
CA GLU A 194 29.97 -5.27 25.53
C GLU A 194 30.40 -4.16 26.52
N ASP A 195 30.59 -2.93 26.02
CA ASP A 195 31.02 -1.77 26.80
C ASP A 195 29.88 -1.00 27.51
N ALA A 196 28.62 -1.45 27.36
CA ALA A 196 27.44 -0.75 27.82
C ALA A 196 27.28 -0.76 29.35
N ASP A 197 26.78 0.34 29.92
CA ASP A 197 26.42 0.39 31.35
C ASP A 197 25.16 -0.44 31.60
N PHE A 198 24.22 -0.40 30.66
CA PHE A 198 23.09 -1.32 30.63
C PHE A 198 22.54 -1.49 29.21
N VAL A 199 21.76 -2.56 29.05
CA VAL A 199 21.06 -2.90 27.80
C VAL A 199 19.56 -3.03 28.08
N LEU A 200 18.73 -2.61 27.12
CA LEU A 200 17.29 -2.87 27.10
C LEU A 200 16.94 -3.57 25.79
N GLU A 201 16.07 -4.56 25.88
CA GLU A 201 15.58 -5.36 24.76
C GLU A 201 14.08 -5.54 24.92
N GLU A 202 13.31 -5.19 23.89
CA GLU A 202 11.85 -5.18 23.94
C GLU A 202 11.27 -5.50 22.56
N GLU A 203 10.02 -5.98 22.57
CA GLU A 203 9.22 -6.22 21.37
C GLU A 203 8.00 -5.30 21.32
N TYR A 204 7.65 -4.85 20.11
CA TYR A 204 6.52 -3.96 19.87
C TYR A 204 5.71 -4.45 18.68
N HIS A 205 4.41 -4.20 18.67
CA HIS A 205 3.56 -4.55 17.55
C HIS A 205 2.58 -3.43 17.23
N THR A 206 2.25 -3.29 15.95
CA THR A 206 1.13 -2.46 15.49
C THR A 206 0.16 -3.31 14.68
N GLN A 207 -1.12 -3.04 14.85
CA GLN A 207 -2.22 -3.73 14.16
C GLN A 207 -2.36 -3.29 12.70
N GLN A 208 -3.12 -4.04 11.89
CA GLN A 208 -3.58 -3.57 10.58
C GLN A 208 -4.62 -2.45 10.77
N VAL A 209 -4.56 -1.39 9.97
CA VAL A 209 -5.52 -0.27 10.03
C VAL A 209 -5.94 0.17 8.63
N HIS A 210 -7.25 0.24 8.38
CA HIS A 210 -7.80 0.76 7.14
C HIS A 210 -7.93 2.29 7.18
N GLN A 211 -7.63 2.96 6.07
CA GLN A 211 -7.56 4.41 5.91
C GLN A 211 -8.88 5.13 6.19
N SER A 212 -10.00 4.41 6.07
CA SER A 212 -11.34 4.85 6.47
C SER A 212 -11.77 6.21 5.90
N TYR A 213 -11.31 6.52 4.68
CA TYR A 213 -11.85 7.65 3.89
C TYR A 213 -13.35 7.46 3.66
N ILE A 214 -14.11 8.56 3.69
CA ILE A 214 -15.57 8.53 3.72
C ILE A 214 -16.17 8.16 2.37
N GLU A 215 -15.56 8.61 1.26
CA GLU A 215 -15.96 8.23 -0.10
C GLU A 215 -15.31 6.90 -0.48
N PRO A 216 -16.06 5.78 -0.63
CA PRO A 216 -15.52 4.54 -1.17
C PRO A 216 -14.91 4.73 -2.56
N ARG A 217 -14.10 3.78 -3.00
CA ARG A 217 -13.56 3.78 -4.36
C ARG A 217 -14.70 3.72 -5.37
N ALA A 218 -14.62 4.64 -6.32
CA ALA A 218 -15.54 4.75 -7.44
C ALA A 218 -14.75 5.09 -8.69
N SER A 219 -15.03 4.36 -9.77
CA SER A 219 -14.43 4.61 -11.09
C SER A 219 -15.49 4.42 -12.17
N THR A 220 -15.46 5.29 -13.16
CA THR A 220 -16.25 5.19 -14.38
C THR A 220 -15.30 5.18 -15.57
N ALA A 221 -15.46 4.24 -16.48
CA ALA A 221 -14.68 4.20 -17.71
C ALA A 221 -15.56 4.12 -18.95
N GLU A 222 -15.05 4.67 -20.03
CA GLU A 222 -15.63 4.61 -21.36
C GLU A 222 -14.54 4.21 -22.35
N PHE A 223 -14.92 3.39 -23.32
CA PHE A 223 -14.06 2.94 -24.41
C PHE A 223 -14.67 3.35 -25.75
N ASP A 224 -13.92 4.10 -26.54
CA ASP A 224 -14.30 4.45 -27.91
C ASP A 224 -13.81 3.36 -28.88
N PRO A 225 -14.71 2.59 -29.52
CA PRO A 225 -14.33 1.50 -30.42
C PRO A 225 -13.75 1.99 -31.76
N ILE A 226 -13.98 3.25 -32.15
CA ILE A 226 -13.50 3.81 -33.42
C ILE A 226 -12.04 4.24 -33.25
N THR A 227 -11.75 5.04 -32.21
CA THR A 227 -10.41 5.58 -31.99
C THR A 227 -9.53 4.70 -31.09
N GLY A 228 -10.14 3.78 -30.35
CA GLY A 228 -9.47 2.98 -29.32
C GLY A 228 -9.06 3.79 -28.09
N ARG A 229 -9.59 5.01 -27.90
CA ARG A 229 -9.33 5.85 -26.74
C ARG A 229 -10.12 5.39 -25.53
N ILE A 230 -9.50 5.55 -24.37
CA ILE A 230 -10.06 5.23 -23.06
C ILE A 230 -10.19 6.53 -22.27
N ARG A 231 -11.39 6.78 -21.73
CA ARG A 231 -11.64 7.88 -20.79
C ARG A 231 -12.02 7.29 -19.44
N VAL A 232 -11.40 7.77 -18.37
CA VAL A 232 -11.64 7.28 -17.00
C VAL A 232 -11.86 8.46 -16.07
N TRP A 233 -12.99 8.45 -15.35
CA TRP A 233 -13.29 9.37 -14.25
C TRP A 233 -13.18 8.59 -12.95
N THR A 234 -12.28 9.02 -12.06
CA THR A 234 -11.98 8.27 -10.83
C THR A 234 -11.45 9.20 -9.74
N SER A 235 -11.61 8.77 -8.49
CA SER A 235 -11.07 9.42 -7.30
C SER A 235 -9.64 8.94 -7.08
N THR A 236 -8.64 9.80 -7.28
CA THR A 236 -7.22 9.41 -7.21
C THR A 236 -6.38 10.48 -6.52
N GLN A 237 -5.30 10.04 -5.87
CA GLN A 237 -4.25 10.89 -5.30
C GLN A 237 -3.06 11.07 -6.25
N SER A 238 -2.94 10.24 -7.29
CA SER A 238 -1.77 10.24 -8.18
C SER A 238 -2.19 9.92 -9.62
N PRO A 239 -2.75 10.90 -10.36
CA PRO A 239 -3.32 10.64 -11.68
C PRO A 239 -2.28 10.10 -12.68
N TYR A 240 -1.06 10.62 -12.67
CA TYR A 240 -0.04 10.14 -13.60
C TYR A 240 0.41 8.72 -13.28
N TRP A 241 0.56 8.38 -12.00
CA TRP A 241 0.90 7.03 -11.57
C TRP A 241 -0.21 6.03 -11.88
N LEU A 242 -1.46 6.40 -11.57
CA LEU A 242 -2.65 5.62 -11.91
C LEU A 242 -2.71 5.34 -13.42
N ARG A 243 -2.49 6.36 -14.26
CA ARG A 243 -2.49 6.20 -15.72
C ARG A 243 -1.44 5.20 -16.20
N SER A 244 -0.23 5.27 -15.64
CA SER A 244 0.85 4.32 -15.95
C SER A 244 0.54 2.91 -15.46
N SER A 245 -0.07 2.77 -14.28
CA SER A 245 -0.50 1.49 -13.72
C SER A 245 -1.58 0.81 -14.57
N ILE A 246 -2.57 1.57 -15.06
CA ILE A 246 -3.58 1.05 -16.01
C ILE A 246 -2.90 0.59 -17.30
N ALA A 247 -1.98 1.41 -17.85
CA ALA A 247 -1.25 1.09 -19.08
C ALA A 247 -0.45 -0.22 -18.96
N GLU A 248 0.20 -0.42 -17.81
CA GLU A 248 0.95 -1.63 -17.51
C GLU A 248 0.04 -2.87 -17.41
N ILE A 249 -1.01 -2.80 -16.59
CA ILE A 249 -1.94 -3.91 -16.34
C ILE A 249 -2.63 -4.34 -17.63
N LEU A 250 -3.13 -3.38 -18.41
CA LEU A 250 -3.88 -3.66 -19.64
C LEU A 250 -3.00 -3.80 -20.88
N ARG A 251 -1.68 -3.58 -20.79
CA ARG A 251 -0.75 -3.54 -21.94
C ARG A 251 -1.23 -2.59 -23.05
N ILE A 252 -1.79 -1.45 -22.67
CA ILE A 252 -2.28 -0.42 -23.59
C ILE A 252 -1.32 0.78 -23.54
N PRO A 253 -0.98 1.40 -24.69
CA PRO A 253 -0.16 2.61 -24.69
C PRO A 253 -0.77 3.69 -23.79
N VAL A 254 0.05 4.29 -22.93
CA VAL A 254 -0.37 5.35 -22.00
C VAL A 254 -1.05 6.53 -22.71
N SER A 255 -0.68 6.79 -23.98
CA SER A 255 -1.26 7.83 -24.83
C SER A 255 -2.71 7.59 -25.23
N ARG A 256 -3.21 6.35 -25.10
CA ARG A 256 -4.63 6.03 -25.33
C ARG A 256 -5.52 6.26 -24.10
N ILE A 257 -4.92 6.55 -22.94
CA ILE A 257 -5.63 6.65 -21.67
C ILE A 257 -5.70 8.12 -21.25
N GLN A 258 -6.92 8.64 -21.15
CA GLN A 258 -7.19 9.95 -20.60
C GLN A 258 -7.88 9.81 -19.24
N LEU A 259 -7.28 10.39 -18.21
CA LEU A 259 -7.89 10.44 -16.89
C LEU A 259 -8.55 11.80 -16.66
N PHE A 260 -9.70 11.76 -15.99
CA PHE A 260 -10.45 12.89 -15.49
C PHE A 260 -10.57 12.72 -13.97
N PRO A 261 -9.57 13.18 -13.19
CA PRO A 261 -9.62 13.09 -11.74
C PRO A 261 -10.84 13.84 -11.21
N THR A 262 -11.61 13.18 -10.36
CA THR A 262 -12.75 13.78 -9.64
C THR A 262 -12.28 14.41 -8.33
N HIS A 263 -13.17 15.10 -7.60
CA HIS A 263 -12.85 15.44 -6.22
C HIS A 263 -12.65 14.15 -5.41
N THR A 264 -11.64 14.15 -4.54
CA THR A 264 -11.26 12.96 -3.76
C THR A 264 -11.79 13.08 -2.34
N GLY A 265 -12.76 12.25 -1.94
CA GLY A 265 -13.36 12.18 -0.61
C GLY A 265 -12.49 11.44 0.41
N GLY A 266 -11.19 11.72 0.39
CA GLY A 266 -10.17 11.04 1.18
C GLY A 266 -9.54 9.86 0.45
N GLY A 267 -8.30 9.54 0.85
CA GLY A 267 -7.55 8.40 0.32
C GLY A 267 -6.44 7.96 1.27
N PHE A 268 -5.73 8.92 1.88
CA PHE A 268 -4.70 8.68 2.90
C PHE A 268 -3.62 7.66 2.48
N GLY A 269 -3.35 7.55 1.17
CA GLY A 269 -2.39 6.61 0.59
C GLY A 269 -3.05 5.47 -0.20
N ALA A 270 -4.34 5.20 0.00
CA ALA A 270 -4.99 4.05 -0.62
C ALA A 270 -5.29 4.25 -2.12
N LYS A 271 -5.54 5.48 -2.57
CA LYS A 271 -6.02 5.77 -3.94
C LYS A 271 -4.88 6.20 -4.88
N LEU A 272 -3.78 5.43 -4.92
CA LEU A 272 -2.57 5.77 -5.69
C LEU A 272 -2.47 5.03 -7.03
N SER A 273 -2.60 3.71 -7.02
CA SER A 273 -2.49 2.82 -8.19
C SER A 273 -3.85 2.36 -8.70
N ALA A 274 -3.85 1.68 -9.86
CA ALA A 274 -5.07 1.16 -10.46
C ALA A 274 -5.69 0.05 -9.62
N TYR A 275 -7.02 0.08 -9.50
CA TYR A 275 -7.80 -0.90 -8.76
C TYR A 275 -9.12 -1.23 -9.47
N LEU A 276 -10.06 -0.27 -9.55
CA LEU A 276 -11.35 -0.45 -10.23
C LEU A 276 -11.26 -0.18 -11.73
N GLU A 277 -10.32 0.68 -12.11
CA GLU A 277 -10.20 1.25 -13.43
C GLU A 277 -10.04 0.16 -14.50
N PRO A 278 -9.18 -0.87 -14.34
CA PRO A 278 -9.05 -1.89 -15.38
C PRO A 278 -10.32 -2.73 -15.54
N PHE A 279 -11.09 -3.00 -14.48
CA PHE A 279 -12.40 -3.63 -14.59
C PHE A 279 -13.38 -2.79 -15.39
N CYS A 280 -13.50 -1.50 -15.03
CA CYS A 280 -14.41 -0.59 -15.72
C CYS A 280 -14.07 -0.49 -17.21
N ILE A 281 -12.78 -0.40 -17.55
CA ILE A 281 -12.31 -0.30 -18.95
C ILE A 281 -12.68 -1.56 -19.73
N MET A 282 -12.39 -2.74 -19.19
CA MET A 282 -12.64 -4.01 -19.89
C MET A 282 -14.12 -4.30 -20.05
N LEU A 283 -14.93 -4.02 -19.02
CA LEU A 283 -16.38 -4.11 -19.10
C LEU A 283 -16.94 -3.11 -20.12
N ALA A 284 -16.48 -1.85 -20.10
CA ALA A 284 -16.96 -0.83 -21.03
C ALA A 284 -16.62 -1.17 -22.49
N LYS A 285 -15.42 -1.71 -22.71
CA LYS A 285 -14.98 -2.22 -24.01
C LYS A 285 -15.85 -3.37 -24.50
N LYS A 286 -16.17 -4.34 -23.64
CA LYS A 286 -16.98 -5.52 -23.99
C LYS A 286 -18.45 -5.16 -24.21
N ALA A 287 -19.01 -4.29 -23.36
CA ALA A 287 -20.41 -3.85 -23.44
C ALA A 287 -20.66 -2.74 -24.47
N ARG A 288 -19.60 -2.07 -24.97
CA ARG A 288 -19.67 -0.88 -25.83
C ARG A 288 -20.51 0.26 -25.24
N ARG A 289 -20.48 0.39 -23.91
CA ARG A 289 -21.18 1.40 -23.11
C ARG A 289 -20.29 1.81 -21.93
N PRO A 290 -20.38 3.05 -21.41
CA PRO A 290 -19.64 3.42 -20.21
C PRO A 290 -20.02 2.49 -19.04
N VAL A 291 -19.07 2.16 -18.17
CA VAL A 291 -19.30 1.31 -17.00
C VAL A 291 -18.77 2.00 -15.77
N ARG A 292 -19.60 2.05 -14.72
CA ARG A 292 -19.22 2.54 -13.39
C ARG A 292 -19.25 1.42 -12.37
N ILE A 293 -18.19 1.33 -11.57
CA ILE A 293 -18.13 0.51 -10.38
C ILE A 293 -17.96 1.45 -9.18
N VAL A 294 -18.82 1.25 -8.17
CA VAL A 294 -18.71 1.89 -6.86
C VAL A 294 -18.67 0.77 -5.84
N LEU A 295 -17.65 0.77 -4.98
CA LEU A 295 -17.60 -0.17 -3.87
C LEU A 295 -18.57 0.23 -2.78
N THR A 296 -19.23 -0.76 -2.17
CA THR A 296 -19.83 -0.61 -0.85
C THR A 296 -18.74 -0.44 0.21
N ARG A 297 -19.12 0.03 1.41
CA ARG A 297 -18.18 0.12 2.53
C ARG A 297 -17.61 -1.24 2.94
N GLU A 298 -18.42 -2.29 2.89
CA GLU A 298 -17.99 -3.66 3.20
C GLU A 298 -16.95 -4.15 2.17
N GLU A 299 -17.22 -3.95 0.88
CA GLU A 299 -16.27 -4.30 -0.18
C GLU A 299 -14.95 -3.52 -0.05
N GLU A 300 -15.01 -2.27 0.43
CA GLU A 300 -13.81 -1.47 0.70
C GLU A 300 -12.94 -2.09 1.81
N PHE A 301 -13.54 -2.56 2.89
CA PHE A 301 -12.80 -3.19 3.99
C PHE A 301 -12.29 -4.59 3.64
N LEU A 302 -13.02 -5.32 2.80
CA LEU A 302 -12.66 -6.66 2.36
C LEU A 302 -11.56 -6.67 1.29
N ALA A 303 -11.56 -5.68 0.40
CA ALA A 303 -10.76 -5.73 -0.82
C ALA A 303 -9.82 -4.54 -0.98
N GLY A 304 -9.89 -3.56 -0.07
CA GLY A 304 -8.95 -2.44 -0.01
C GLY A 304 -7.55 -2.87 0.42
N THR A 305 -6.65 -1.88 0.50
CA THR A 305 -5.23 -2.09 0.80
C THR A 305 -4.85 -1.36 2.09
N PRO A 306 -5.15 -1.91 3.27
CA PRO A 306 -4.88 -1.25 4.55
C PRO A 306 -3.38 -1.17 4.86
N ARG A 307 -3.05 -0.39 5.89
CA ARG A 307 -1.70 -0.36 6.47
C ARG A 307 -1.31 -1.77 6.96
N PRO A 308 -0.12 -2.30 6.65
CA PRO A 308 0.30 -3.59 7.18
C PRO A 308 0.43 -3.55 8.70
N PRO A 309 0.20 -4.67 9.41
CA PRO A 309 0.71 -4.83 10.77
C PRO A 309 2.22 -5.01 10.75
N LEU A 310 2.91 -4.45 11.74
CA LEU A 310 4.37 -4.54 11.89
C LEU A 310 4.73 -5.10 13.26
N HIS A 311 5.72 -5.99 13.26
CA HIS A 311 6.33 -6.56 14.46
C HIS A 311 7.76 -6.04 14.57
N PHE A 312 8.12 -5.55 15.74
CA PHE A 312 9.42 -4.95 16.01
C PHE A 312 10.11 -5.69 17.13
N TRP A 313 11.41 -5.90 16.97
CA TRP A 313 12.33 -6.23 18.05
C TRP A 313 13.38 -5.14 18.10
N ILE A 314 13.59 -4.52 19.26
CA ILE A 314 14.56 -3.43 19.44
C ILE A 314 15.43 -3.72 20.65
N LYS A 315 16.74 -3.65 20.46
CA LYS A 315 17.75 -3.78 21.51
C LYS A 315 18.66 -2.55 21.49
N SER A 316 18.76 -1.84 22.61
CA SER A 316 19.61 -0.65 22.72
C SER A 316 20.60 -0.78 23.87
N ALA A 317 21.84 -0.38 23.61
CA ALA A 317 22.89 -0.26 24.60
C ALA A 317 23.02 1.19 25.05
N VAL A 318 23.18 1.42 26.34
CA VAL A 318 23.38 2.76 26.92
C VAL A 318 24.75 2.84 27.56
N LYS A 319 25.49 3.90 27.23
CA LYS A 319 26.78 4.25 27.83
C LYS A 319 26.80 5.73 28.20
N SER A 320 27.15 6.03 29.44
CA SER A 320 27.22 7.41 29.97
C SER A 320 25.94 8.20 29.70
N GLY A 321 24.78 7.57 29.93
CA GLY A 321 23.47 8.18 29.73
C GLY A 321 23.05 8.37 28.26
N ARG A 322 23.87 8.01 27.26
CA ARG A 322 23.54 8.11 25.83
C ARG A 322 23.35 6.73 25.19
N ILE A 323 22.55 6.65 24.14
CA ILE A 323 22.39 5.41 23.38
C ILE A 323 23.66 5.20 22.54
N SER A 324 24.48 4.22 22.92
CA SER A 324 25.75 3.91 22.25
C SER A 324 25.58 2.95 21.07
N ALA A 325 24.60 2.05 21.16
CA ALA A 325 24.26 1.15 20.07
C ALA A 325 22.77 0.84 20.00
N ARG A 326 22.31 0.49 18.80
CA ARG A 326 20.98 -0.09 18.58
C ARG A 326 21.02 -1.21 17.55
N GLN A 327 20.41 -2.32 17.93
CA GLN A 327 19.95 -3.36 17.02
C GLN A 327 18.44 -3.30 16.88
N GLY A 328 17.93 -3.54 15.69
CA GLY A 328 16.48 -3.56 15.49
C GLY A 328 16.06 -4.39 14.29
N ARG A 329 14.88 -4.99 14.38
CA ARG A 329 14.24 -5.70 13.29
C ARG A 329 12.80 -5.26 13.17
N ALA A 330 12.37 -4.91 11.97
CA ALA A 330 10.97 -4.69 11.61
C ALA A 330 10.52 -5.77 10.64
N ILE A 331 9.53 -6.56 11.03
CA ILE A 331 8.86 -7.53 10.17
C ILE A 331 7.51 -6.95 9.76
N VAL A 332 7.31 -6.80 8.46
CA VAL A 332 6.09 -6.29 7.84
C VAL A 332 5.32 -7.47 7.28
N ASP A 333 4.10 -7.69 7.80
CA ASP A 333 3.15 -8.60 7.17
C ASP A 333 2.58 -7.91 5.94
N THR A 334 3.06 -8.28 4.75
CA THR A 334 2.69 -7.59 3.52
C THR A 334 1.29 -7.97 3.04
N GLY A 335 0.64 -8.94 3.70
CA GLY A 335 -0.41 -9.73 3.08
C GLY A 335 0.16 -10.48 1.88
N VAL A 336 -0.70 -10.75 0.91
CA VAL A 336 -0.32 -11.62 -0.21
C VAL A 336 0.59 -10.98 -1.24
N TYR A 337 0.72 -9.65 -1.28
CA TYR A 337 1.59 -8.96 -2.24
C TYR A 337 2.62 -8.08 -1.51
N GLY A 338 3.88 -8.23 -1.89
CA GLY A 338 5.05 -7.69 -1.25
C GLY A 338 5.43 -6.31 -1.77
N SER A 339 4.83 -5.85 -2.87
CA SER A 339 5.20 -4.57 -3.50
C SER A 339 5.17 -3.36 -2.56
N ASP A 340 4.00 -3.01 -2.01
CA ASP A 340 3.90 -1.91 -1.04
C ASP A 340 4.58 -2.28 0.29
N GLY A 341 4.45 -3.53 0.72
CA GLY A 341 5.07 -4.03 1.95
C GLY A 341 6.61 -3.91 1.97
N ALA A 342 7.27 -4.02 0.82
CA ALA A 342 8.70 -3.83 0.67
C ALA A 342 9.13 -2.38 0.90
N VAL A 343 8.28 -1.42 0.51
CA VAL A 343 8.51 0.00 0.81
C VAL A 343 8.40 0.25 2.32
N TYR A 344 7.40 -0.34 2.98
CA TYR A 344 7.30 -0.28 4.45
C TYR A 344 8.52 -0.89 5.12
N ALA A 345 8.95 -2.08 4.70
CA ALA A 345 10.11 -2.76 5.27
C ALA A 345 11.38 -1.92 5.11
N ASN A 346 11.60 -1.35 3.93
CA ASN A 346 12.73 -0.47 3.66
C ASN A 346 12.72 0.76 4.58
N ILE A 347 11.62 1.52 4.60
CA ILE A 347 11.52 2.73 5.42
C ILE A 347 11.62 2.40 6.91
N ALA A 348 10.98 1.32 7.37
CA ALA A 348 11.03 0.89 8.76
C ALA A 348 12.44 0.54 9.22
N CYS A 349 13.24 -0.09 8.35
CA CYS A 349 14.65 -0.37 8.60
C CYS A 349 15.42 0.92 8.95
N PHE A 350 15.23 2.00 8.19
CA PHE A 350 15.86 3.29 8.48
C PHE A 350 15.26 3.96 9.73
N ALA A 351 13.93 3.93 9.87
CA ALA A 351 13.22 4.61 10.94
C ALA A 351 13.47 3.99 12.33
N LEU A 352 13.85 2.70 12.41
CA LEU A 352 14.28 2.05 13.66
C LEU A 352 15.51 2.71 14.32
N VAL A 353 16.31 3.45 13.56
CA VAL A 353 17.41 4.27 14.12
C VAL A 353 16.85 5.38 15.03
N GLY A 354 15.68 5.93 14.69
CA GLY A 354 15.06 7.05 15.40
C GLY A 354 15.73 8.39 15.14
N ALA A 355 15.22 9.44 15.80
CA ALA A 355 15.76 10.80 15.73
C ALA A 355 16.95 11.02 16.68
N TYR A 356 17.74 9.99 16.94
CA TYR A 356 18.80 10.01 17.96
C TYR A 356 20.19 9.84 17.35
N LYS A 357 21.18 10.50 17.96
CA LYS A 357 22.58 10.33 17.57
C LYS A 357 23.15 9.04 18.16
N ILE A 358 23.01 7.94 17.42
CA ILE A 358 23.49 6.60 17.81
C ILE A 358 24.71 6.23 16.95
N PRO A 359 25.92 6.11 17.50
CA PRO A 359 27.12 5.87 16.69
C PRO A 359 27.12 4.48 16.03
N ASN A 360 26.60 3.46 16.71
CA ASN A 360 26.60 2.08 16.23
C ASN A 360 25.18 1.59 15.99
N VAL A 361 24.83 1.24 14.75
CA VAL A 361 23.49 0.74 14.42
C VAL A 361 23.55 -0.47 13.52
N GLU A 362 22.62 -1.38 13.74
CA GLU A 362 22.33 -2.50 12.85
C GLU A 362 20.83 -2.75 12.85
N THR A 363 20.15 -2.35 11.77
CA THR A 363 18.70 -2.53 11.67
C THR A 363 18.34 -3.31 10.42
N GLU A 364 17.25 -4.07 10.51
CA GLU A 364 16.71 -4.91 9.45
C GLU A 364 15.25 -4.56 9.21
N GLY A 365 14.84 -4.54 7.94
CA GLY A 365 13.45 -4.47 7.51
C GLY A 365 13.12 -5.63 6.61
N ILE A 366 12.11 -6.41 6.96
CA ILE A 366 11.75 -7.67 6.30
C ILE A 366 10.28 -7.61 5.89
N GLY A 367 10.00 -7.76 4.61
CA GLY A 367 8.63 -7.93 4.10
C GLY A 367 8.33 -9.41 3.97
N VAL A 368 7.21 -9.88 4.54
CA VAL A 368 6.83 -11.29 4.59
C VAL A 368 5.42 -11.48 4.03
N TYR A 369 5.28 -12.41 3.09
CA TYR A 369 3.99 -12.80 2.53
C TYR A 369 3.14 -13.60 3.52
N THR A 370 1.85 -13.29 3.55
CA THR A 370 0.80 -14.11 4.19
C THR A 370 -0.43 -14.18 3.28
N ASN A 371 -1.39 -15.08 3.53
CA ASN A 371 -2.65 -15.12 2.79
C ASN A 371 -3.67 -14.04 3.22
N LYS A 372 -3.24 -13.03 3.98
CA LYS A 372 -4.07 -11.87 4.30
C LYS A 372 -4.21 -10.97 3.07
N GLN A 373 -5.24 -10.12 3.09
CA GLN A 373 -5.45 -9.11 2.04
C GLN A 373 -4.18 -8.27 1.80
N PRO A 374 -3.90 -7.86 0.56
CA PRO A 374 -2.73 -7.06 0.25
C PRO A 374 -2.66 -5.80 1.10
N SER A 375 -1.48 -5.48 1.62
CA SER A 375 -1.26 -4.21 2.30
C SER A 375 -0.97 -3.09 1.32
N GLY A 376 -1.23 -1.85 1.73
CA GLY A 376 -0.99 -0.65 0.92
C GLY A 376 -0.57 0.57 1.74
N ALA A 377 -0.39 1.69 1.06
CA ALA A 377 0.05 2.92 1.70
C ALA A 377 -1.02 3.51 2.63
N TYR A 378 -0.61 3.87 3.83
CA TYR A 378 -1.35 4.62 4.82
C TYR A 378 -0.46 5.79 5.27
N ARG A 379 -1.02 6.99 5.34
CA ARG A 379 -0.38 8.27 5.72
C ARG A 379 0.93 8.08 6.52
N ALA A 380 2.04 8.49 5.90
CA ALA A 380 3.41 8.30 6.37
C ALA A 380 3.81 6.80 6.47
N PRO A 381 3.82 6.08 5.32
CA PRO A 381 4.01 4.64 5.26
C PRO A 381 5.41 4.26 5.78
N GLY A 382 5.44 3.38 6.78
CA GLY A 382 6.69 2.83 7.33
C GLY A 382 7.43 3.76 8.28
N THR A 383 6.91 4.94 8.63
CA THR A 383 7.53 5.83 9.63
C THR A 383 6.73 5.96 10.91
N MET A 384 5.40 5.85 10.86
CA MET A 384 4.56 5.98 12.06
C MET A 384 4.68 4.78 12.99
N GLU A 385 4.77 3.57 12.43
CA GLU A 385 4.87 2.34 13.21
C GLU A 385 6.23 2.22 13.92
N PRO A 386 7.37 2.46 13.24
CA PRO A 386 8.65 2.47 13.93
C PRO A 386 8.77 3.66 14.88
N ALA A 387 8.15 4.82 14.60
CA ALA A 387 8.13 5.92 15.55
C ALA A 387 7.46 5.50 16.87
N PHE A 388 6.32 4.81 16.83
CA PHE A 388 5.70 4.23 18.03
C PHE A 388 6.67 3.30 18.77
N ALA A 389 7.27 2.35 18.07
CA ALA A 389 8.17 1.37 18.70
C ALA A 389 9.43 2.03 19.29
N VAL A 390 10.07 2.91 18.53
CA VAL A 390 11.30 3.61 18.92
C VAL A 390 11.06 4.58 20.06
N GLU A 391 10.04 5.43 19.99
CA GLU A 391 9.76 6.40 21.05
C GLU A 391 9.33 5.71 22.35
N SER A 392 8.53 4.64 22.25
CA SER A 392 8.20 3.80 23.42
C SER A 392 9.47 3.16 24.01
N HIS A 393 10.38 2.69 23.16
CA HIS A 393 11.65 2.12 23.60
C HIS A 393 12.56 3.16 24.29
N VAL A 394 12.58 4.41 23.81
CA VAL A 394 13.34 5.49 24.45
C VAL A 394 12.74 5.89 25.80
N ASP A 395 11.42 5.93 25.94
CA ASP A 395 10.78 6.15 27.25
C ASP A 395 11.13 5.04 28.25
N MET A 396 11.16 3.79 27.79
CA MET A 396 11.56 2.65 28.63
C MET A 396 13.05 2.71 29.00
N LEU A 397 13.92 3.16 28.09
CA LEU A 397 15.32 3.44 28.40
C LEU A 397 15.48 4.54 29.44
N ALA A 398 14.71 5.64 29.33
CA ALA A 398 14.72 6.74 30.29
C ALA A 398 14.30 6.25 31.68
N LYS A 399 13.17 5.52 31.75
CA LYS A 399 12.67 4.91 32.99
C LYS A 399 13.71 4.00 33.65
N LYS A 400 14.37 3.13 32.86
CA LYS A 400 15.42 2.24 33.37
C LYS A 400 16.66 2.99 33.85
N ALA A 401 16.98 4.13 33.25
CA ALA A 401 18.07 5.00 33.66
C ALA A 401 17.72 5.93 34.83
N GLY A 402 16.45 5.96 35.28
CA GLY A 402 15.98 6.93 36.27
C GLY A 402 16.01 8.38 35.77
N MET A 403 15.90 8.58 34.45
CA MET A 403 15.90 9.90 33.80
C MET A 403 14.49 10.30 33.39
N ASP A 404 14.24 11.61 33.32
CA ASP A 404 13.05 12.12 32.66
C ASP A 404 13.08 11.76 31.15
N PRO A 405 11.97 11.29 30.57
CA PRO A 405 11.94 10.93 29.16
C PRO A 405 12.21 12.09 28.19
N LEU A 406 11.94 13.34 28.59
CA LEU A 406 12.26 14.51 27.79
C LEU A 406 13.77 14.77 27.77
N ASP A 407 14.44 14.67 28.92
CA ASP A 407 15.90 14.83 29.01
C ASP A 407 16.68 13.74 28.26
N LYS A 408 16.04 12.58 28.06
CA LYS A 408 16.63 11.47 27.31
C LYS A 408 16.60 11.68 25.80
N ARG A 409 15.65 12.48 25.29
CA ARG A 409 15.47 12.74 23.87
C ARG A 409 16.49 13.76 23.37
#